data_AF-A0A0P9MMA3-F1
#
_entry.id   AF-A0A0P9MMA3-F1
#
_cell.length_a   1.000
_cell.length_b   1.000
_cell.length_c   1.000
_cell.angle_alpha   90.00
_cell.angle_beta   90.00
_cell.angle_gamma   90.00
#
_symmetry.space_group_name_H-M   'P 1'
#
loop_
_entity.id
_entity.type
_entity.pdbx_description
1 polymer ?
#
loop_
_entity_poly.entity_id
_entity_poly.type
_entity_poly.pdbx_seq_one_letter_code
_entity_poly.pdbx_strand_id
1 'polypeptide(L)'
;MSNDRFNLSALAVRERSITLFLVCLISLAGIIAFFKLGRAEDPAFTIKVMTVVSVWPGATAQEMQDQVAEKIEKRLQELRWYDRAETYTRPGMAFTTLTLLDSTPPSQVPDEFYQARKKIGDEAMTLPSGVIGPMVNDEYSDVTFALFALKAKGEPQRVLARDAESLRQRLLHVPGVKKVNIVGEQPERVYVEFSHERLATLGISPQTVFAALNDQNALTAAGSVETRGPQVFIRLDGAFDELQKIRDTPVVAQGRTLKLADIATVKRGYEDPATFMIRNGGEPALLLGIVMRDGWNGLDLGTALDQEVGAINAELPLGMSLSKVTDQAVNISSAVDEFMIKFFVALLVVMLVCFISMGWRVGVVVAAAVPLTLAVVFVIMAMSGKNFDRITLGSLILALGLLVDDAIIAIEMMVVKIPRRCLCVCLEPHRSADVIRHVGHRCRLHAQRLRALHGRRIHQQYVLDRRYRADCLVGGRRVFHPVSGRQIVA
;
A
#
# COMPACT_ATOMS: atom_id res chain seq x y z
N MET A 1 -0.77 55.79 21.19
CA MET A 1 -0.88 55.53 19.74
C MET A 1 -2.12 54.68 19.49
N SER A 2 -3.26 55.34 19.31
CA SER A 2 -4.55 54.76 18.95
C SER A 2 -4.62 54.68 17.43
N ASN A 3 -4.30 53.51 16.88
CA ASN A 3 -4.81 53.13 15.56
C ASN A 3 -5.95 52.16 15.81
N ASP A 4 -7.09 52.40 15.18
CA ASP A 4 -8.23 51.49 15.09
C ASP A 4 -7.76 50.11 14.61
N ARG A 5 -7.35 49.28 15.56
CA ARG A 5 -7.01 47.89 15.29
C ARG A 5 -8.34 47.16 15.08
N PHE A 6 -8.56 46.72 13.85
CA PHE A 6 -9.66 45.85 13.45
C PHE A 6 -9.93 44.79 14.53
N ASN A 7 -11.07 44.92 15.22
CA ASN A 7 -11.44 44.05 16.33
C ASN A 7 -12.44 43.00 15.83
N LEU A 8 -11.91 41.86 15.40
CA LEU A 8 -12.67 40.69 14.95
C LEU A 8 -13.78 40.29 15.94
N SER A 9 -13.51 40.37 17.23
CA SER A 9 -14.47 40.01 18.27
C SER A 9 -15.60 41.03 18.41
N ALA A 10 -15.30 42.32 18.27
CA ALA A 10 -16.32 43.36 18.26
C ALA A 10 -17.22 43.26 17.02
N LEU A 11 -16.63 42.95 15.86
CA LEU A 11 -17.34 42.74 14.62
C LEU A 11 -18.28 41.52 14.70
N ALA A 12 -17.81 40.40 15.25
CA ALA A 12 -18.61 39.19 15.41
C ALA A 12 -19.83 39.40 16.34
N VAL A 13 -19.67 40.18 17.41
CA VAL A 13 -20.78 40.50 18.34
C VAL A 13 -21.78 41.50 17.72
N ARG A 14 -21.28 42.47 16.96
CA ARG A 14 -22.09 43.49 16.30
C ARG A 14 -22.95 42.88 15.18
N GLU A 15 -22.32 42.09 14.30
CA GLU A 15 -22.97 41.49 13.14
C GLU A 15 -23.38 40.03 13.42
N ARG A 16 -24.41 39.87 14.26
CA ARG A 16 -24.90 38.55 14.71
C ARG A 16 -25.34 37.66 13.55
N SER A 17 -26.01 38.21 12.55
CA SER A 17 -26.52 37.47 11.38
C SER A 17 -25.38 36.87 10.55
N ILE A 18 -24.29 37.62 10.34
CA ILE A 18 -23.12 37.16 9.60
C ILE A 18 -22.41 36.04 10.37
N THR A 19 -22.28 36.20 11.69
CA THR A 19 -21.65 35.20 12.54
C THR A 19 -22.44 33.89 12.57
N LEU A 20 -23.76 33.98 12.71
CA LEU A 20 -24.64 32.81 12.69
C LEU A 20 -24.62 32.12 11.32
N PHE A 21 -24.63 32.89 10.23
CA PHE A 21 -24.47 32.36 8.88
C PHE A 21 -23.17 31.57 8.72
N LEU A 22 -22.03 32.12 9.17
CA LEU A 22 -20.73 31.43 9.11
C LEU A 22 -20.71 30.15 9.97
N VAL A 23 -21.30 30.18 11.16
CA VAL A 23 -21.41 28.98 12.01
C VAL A 23 -22.21 27.89 11.29
N CYS A 24 -23.39 28.22 10.75
CA CYS A 24 -24.21 27.27 10.00
C CYS A 24 -23.49 26.74 8.74
N LEU A 25 -22.80 27.62 8.01
CA LEU A 25 -22.04 27.26 6.81
C LEU A 25 -20.92 26.27 7.14
N ILE A 26 -20.13 26.56 8.19
CA ILE A 26 -19.02 25.69 8.62
C ILE A 26 -19.56 24.36 9.13
N SER A 27 -20.62 24.36 9.93
CA SER A 27 -21.25 23.12 10.40
C SER A 27 -21.73 22.26 9.23
N LEU A 28 -22.41 22.85 8.24
CA LEU A 28 -22.86 22.12 7.06
C LEU A 28 -21.69 21.58 6.23
N ALA A 29 -20.67 22.42 5.98
CA ALA A 29 -19.47 22.01 5.25
C ALA A 29 -18.71 20.88 5.96
N GLY A 30 -18.59 20.94 7.29
CA GLY A 30 -17.96 19.91 8.09
C GLY A 30 -18.75 18.59 8.11
N ILE A 31 -20.08 18.65 8.16
CA ILE A 31 -20.93 17.46 8.05
C ILE A 31 -20.73 16.80 6.67
N ILE A 32 -20.76 17.59 5.59
CA ILE A 32 -20.51 17.07 4.23
C ILE A 32 -19.10 16.48 4.14
N ALA A 33 -18.09 17.15 4.69
CA ALA A 33 -16.71 16.66 4.70
C ALA A 33 -16.58 15.35 5.49
N PHE A 34 -17.20 15.23 6.65
CA PHE A 34 -17.20 14.02 7.48
C PHE A 34 -17.72 12.79 6.71
N PHE A 35 -18.78 12.95 5.92
CA PHE A 35 -19.32 11.86 5.10
C PHE A 35 -18.48 11.56 3.85
N LYS A 36 -17.76 12.54 3.29
CA LYS A 36 -16.92 12.36 2.10
C LYS A 36 -15.51 11.85 2.39
N LEU A 37 -15.01 12.04 3.60
CA LEU A 37 -13.66 11.61 3.99
C LEU A 37 -13.55 10.08 4.02
N GLY A 38 -12.48 9.56 3.41
CA GLY A 38 -12.18 8.13 3.41
C GLY A 38 -11.72 7.63 4.78
N ARG A 39 -11.77 6.31 4.96
CA ARG A 39 -11.30 5.61 6.17
C ARG A 39 -10.21 4.63 5.77
N ALA A 40 -9.08 4.69 6.47
CA ALA A 40 -7.91 3.85 6.29
C ALA A 40 -7.40 3.36 7.65
N GLU A 41 -6.63 2.28 7.67
CA GLU A 41 -5.97 1.82 8.90
C GLU A 41 -4.81 2.75 9.26
N ASP A 42 -3.92 2.96 8.28
CA ASP A 42 -2.70 3.75 8.36
C ASP A 42 -2.67 4.82 7.26
N PRO A 43 -1.88 5.90 7.43
CA PRO A 43 -1.69 6.87 6.36
C PRO A 43 -0.96 6.26 5.17
N ALA A 44 -1.32 6.69 3.96
CA ALA A 44 -0.62 6.28 2.75
C ALA A 44 0.83 6.78 2.79
N PHE A 45 1.78 5.86 2.60
CA PHE A 45 3.20 6.17 2.43
C PHE A 45 3.69 5.61 1.10
N THR A 46 4.56 6.34 0.42
CA THR A 46 5.13 5.91 -0.86
C THR A 46 6.29 4.97 -0.59
N ILE A 47 6.14 3.70 -1.00
CA ILE A 47 7.22 2.73 -0.96
C ILE A 47 8.23 3.07 -2.06
N LYS A 48 9.50 3.15 -1.68
CA LYS A 48 10.62 3.60 -2.52
C LYS A 48 11.52 2.45 -2.98
N VAL A 49 10.92 1.29 -3.11
CA VAL A 49 11.59 0.03 -3.42
C VAL A 49 11.08 -0.50 -4.75
N MET A 50 12.00 -0.96 -5.59
CA MET A 50 11.71 -1.63 -6.85
C MET A 50 12.51 -2.92 -6.90
N THR A 51 11.94 -3.99 -7.46
CA THR A 51 12.64 -5.27 -7.60
C THR A 51 12.88 -5.60 -9.08
N VAL A 52 13.99 -6.27 -9.34
CA VAL A 52 14.41 -6.70 -10.68
C VAL A 52 14.82 -8.16 -10.59
N VAL A 53 14.23 -9.00 -11.42
CA VAL A 53 14.55 -10.43 -11.49
C VAL A 53 15.16 -10.73 -12.85
N SER A 54 16.32 -11.38 -12.84
CA SER A 54 16.98 -11.86 -14.06
C SER A 54 17.26 -13.36 -13.94
N VAL A 55 17.00 -14.12 -15.00
CA VAL A 55 17.15 -15.58 -15.00
C VAL A 55 18.10 -15.97 -16.13
N TRP A 56 19.12 -16.77 -15.85
CA TRP A 56 20.03 -17.28 -16.87
C TRP A 56 20.27 -18.78 -16.64
N PRO A 57 19.40 -19.64 -17.17
CA PRO A 57 19.44 -21.07 -16.87
C PRO A 57 20.81 -21.68 -17.22
N GLY A 58 21.41 -22.39 -16.25
CA GLY A 58 22.71 -23.05 -16.42
C GLY A 58 23.92 -22.23 -15.96
N ALA A 59 23.77 -20.94 -15.67
CA ALA A 59 24.85 -20.11 -15.13
C ALA A 59 25.11 -20.38 -13.64
N THR A 60 26.38 -20.31 -13.23
CA THR A 60 26.76 -20.33 -11.81
C THR A 60 26.33 -19.03 -11.11
N ALA A 61 26.24 -19.06 -9.78
CA ALA A 61 25.92 -17.85 -9.01
C ALA A 61 26.95 -16.73 -9.23
N GLN A 62 28.23 -17.08 -9.40
CA GLN A 62 29.31 -16.13 -9.67
C GLN A 62 29.16 -15.49 -11.06
N GLU A 63 28.87 -16.28 -12.09
CA GLU A 63 28.61 -15.75 -13.44
C GLU A 63 27.36 -14.85 -13.47
N MET A 64 26.31 -15.22 -12.72
CA MET A 64 25.15 -14.35 -12.54
C MET A 64 25.52 -13.02 -11.89
N GLN A 65 26.39 -13.04 -10.89
CA GLN A 65 26.86 -11.83 -10.23
C GLN A 65 27.65 -10.95 -11.20
N ASP A 66 28.69 -11.50 -11.82
CA ASP A 66 29.69 -10.73 -12.58
C ASP A 66 29.16 -10.28 -13.95
N GLN A 67 28.37 -11.11 -14.63
CA GLN A 67 27.95 -10.86 -16.01
C GLN A 67 26.56 -10.22 -16.13
N VAL A 68 25.70 -10.37 -15.11
CA VAL A 68 24.32 -9.89 -15.14
C VAL A 68 24.06 -8.87 -14.05
N ALA A 69 24.19 -9.25 -12.78
CA ALA A 69 23.85 -8.38 -11.65
C ALA A 69 24.70 -7.11 -11.62
N GLU A 70 26.02 -7.22 -11.76
CA GLU A 70 26.93 -6.07 -11.67
C GLU A 70 26.64 -5.03 -12.77
N LYS A 71 26.28 -5.47 -13.98
CA LYS A 71 25.88 -4.57 -15.08
C LYS A 71 24.58 -3.84 -14.75
N ILE A 72 23.58 -4.54 -14.22
CA ILE A 72 22.29 -3.96 -13.82
C ILE A 72 22.50 -2.97 -12.66
N GLU A 73 23.27 -3.35 -11.64
CA GLU A 73 23.58 -2.49 -10.48
C GLU A 73 24.28 -1.20 -10.89
N LYS A 74 25.28 -1.27 -11.78
CA LYS A 74 25.97 -0.09 -12.31
C LYS A 74 25.00 0.89 -12.98
N ARG A 75 24.00 0.39 -13.70
CA ARG A 75 22.95 1.23 -14.30
C ARG A 75 22.01 1.84 -13.28
N LEU A 76 21.65 1.09 -12.24
CA LEU A 76 20.81 1.58 -11.16
C LEU A 76 21.50 2.67 -10.32
N GLN A 77 22.83 2.62 -10.17
CA GLN A 77 23.62 3.66 -9.49
C GLN A 77 23.57 5.01 -10.20
N GLU A 78 23.22 5.06 -11.48
CA GLU A 78 23.08 6.31 -12.24
C GLU A 78 21.78 7.09 -11.94
N LEU A 79 20.89 6.54 -11.09
CA LEU A 79 19.64 7.19 -10.71
C LEU A 79 19.91 8.38 -9.77
N ARG A 80 19.11 9.43 -9.91
CA ARG A 80 19.33 10.69 -9.18
C ARG A 80 19.17 10.51 -7.68
N TRP A 81 18.18 9.72 -7.27
CA TRP A 81 17.83 9.47 -5.88
C TRP A 81 18.24 8.08 -5.41
N TYR A 82 19.27 7.49 -6.03
CA TYR A 82 19.82 6.21 -5.64
C TYR A 82 20.30 6.22 -4.18
N ASP A 83 19.90 5.22 -3.39
CA ASP A 83 20.49 4.92 -2.08
C ASP A 83 21.36 3.67 -2.18
N ARG A 84 20.74 2.53 -2.50
CA ARG A 84 21.43 1.24 -2.63
C ARG A 84 20.70 0.26 -3.53
N ALA A 85 21.46 -0.64 -4.16
CA ALA A 85 20.97 -1.86 -4.77
C ALA A 85 21.52 -3.06 -3.99
N GLU A 86 20.65 -3.95 -3.54
CA GLU A 86 21.02 -5.21 -2.90
C GLU A 86 20.67 -6.36 -3.83
N THR A 87 21.68 -7.07 -4.34
CA THR A 87 21.46 -8.25 -5.19
C THR A 87 21.77 -9.54 -4.46
N TYR A 88 20.87 -10.51 -4.64
CA TYR A 88 21.03 -11.87 -4.19
C TYR A 88 21.00 -12.82 -5.38
N THR A 89 22.13 -13.52 -5.61
CA THR A 89 22.29 -14.46 -6.72
C THR A 89 22.23 -15.90 -6.26
N ARG A 90 21.57 -16.74 -7.05
CA ARG A 90 21.59 -18.20 -6.97
C ARG A 90 21.98 -18.75 -8.35
N PRO A 91 22.37 -20.04 -8.46
CA PRO A 91 22.55 -20.65 -9.76
C PRO A 91 21.34 -20.40 -10.67
N GLY A 92 21.60 -19.79 -11.82
CA GLY A 92 20.63 -19.41 -12.84
C GLY A 92 19.66 -18.27 -12.52
N MET A 93 19.82 -17.53 -11.41
CA MET A 93 18.89 -16.45 -11.04
C MET A 93 19.52 -15.34 -10.20
N ALA A 94 19.13 -14.09 -10.44
CA ALA A 94 19.54 -12.92 -9.67
C ALA A 94 18.32 -12.08 -9.28
N PHE A 95 18.21 -11.76 -7.99
CA PHE A 95 17.19 -10.88 -7.43
C PHE A 95 17.84 -9.59 -6.96
N THR A 96 17.57 -8.48 -7.65
CA THR A 96 18.09 -7.15 -7.30
C THR A 96 16.97 -6.31 -6.71
N THR A 97 17.20 -5.75 -5.52
CA THR A 97 16.30 -4.82 -4.86
C THR A 97 16.91 -3.43 -4.86
N LEU A 98 16.30 -2.50 -5.60
CA LEU A 98 16.65 -1.09 -5.59
C LEU A 98 15.90 -0.39 -4.46
N THR A 99 16.62 0.38 -3.66
CA THR A 99 16.05 1.33 -2.69
C THR A 99 16.47 2.75 -3.07
N LEU A 100 15.51 3.67 -3.13
CA LEU A 100 15.78 5.10 -3.29
C LEU A 100 15.93 5.77 -1.91
N LEU A 101 16.56 6.95 -1.88
CA LEU A 101 16.78 7.72 -0.65
C LEU A 101 15.46 8.04 0.09
N ASP A 102 15.52 8.03 1.41
CA ASP A 102 14.40 8.44 2.27
C ASP A 102 13.98 9.91 2.05
N SER A 103 14.88 10.75 1.55
CA SER A 103 14.60 12.15 1.19
C SER A 103 13.92 12.33 -0.17
N THR A 104 13.79 11.28 -0.97
CA THR A 104 13.15 11.33 -2.31
C THR A 104 11.72 11.86 -2.21
N PRO A 105 11.35 12.92 -2.96
CA PRO A 105 9.99 13.40 -2.99
C PRO A 105 9.03 12.33 -3.52
N PRO A 106 7.88 12.05 -2.86
CA PRO A 106 6.91 11.04 -3.30
C PRO A 106 6.47 11.17 -4.76
N SER A 107 6.33 12.42 -5.25
CA SER A 107 5.93 12.70 -6.63
C SER A 107 6.99 12.37 -7.68
N GLN A 108 8.26 12.20 -7.29
CA GLN A 108 9.37 11.86 -8.21
C GLN A 108 9.63 10.35 -8.27
N VAL A 109 9.15 9.56 -7.31
CA VAL A 109 9.36 8.11 -7.27
C VAL A 109 8.91 7.39 -8.56
N PRO A 110 7.72 7.68 -9.13
CA PRO A 110 7.31 7.03 -10.37
C PRO A 110 8.22 7.35 -11.56
N ASP A 111 8.75 8.57 -11.63
CA ASP A 111 9.70 8.97 -12.69
C ASP A 111 11.04 8.25 -12.50
N GLU A 112 11.55 8.15 -11.26
CA GLU A 112 12.78 7.40 -10.99
C GLU A 112 12.64 5.91 -11.33
N PHE A 113 11.50 5.28 -11.02
CA PHE A 113 11.23 3.89 -11.42
C PHE A 113 11.13 3.75 -12.94
N TYR A 114 10.54 4.72 -13.64
CA TYR A 114 10.57 4.77 -15.09
C TYR A 114 11.99 4.89 -15.65
N GLN A 115 12.82 5.79 -15.09
CA GLN A 115 14.24 5.92 -15.49
C GLN A 115 15.02 4.63 -15.21
N ALA A 116 14.76 3.97 -14.07
CA ALA A 116 15.39 2.70 -13.73
C ALA A 116 15.04 1.62 -14.76
N ARG A 117 13.75 1.47 -15.08
CA ARG A 117 13.27 0.54 -16.11
C ARG A 117 13.90 0.84 -17.47
N LYS A 118 13.99 2.11 -17.85
CA LYS A 118 14.62 2.53 -19.10
C LYS A 118 16.10 2.14 -19.15
N LYS A 119 16.88 2.51 -18.13
CA LYS A 119 18.32 2.19 -18.05
C LYS A 119 18.59 0.69 -18.05
N ILE A 120 17.76 -0.07 -17.34
CA ILE A 120 17.81 -1.54 -17.31
C ILE A 120 17.48 -2.11 -18.69
N GLY A 121 16.45 -1.59 -19.36
CA GLY A 121 16.06 -2.01 -20.69
C GLY A 121 17.13 -1.74 -21.75
N ASP A 122 17.82 -0.60 -21.65
CA ASP A 122 18.95 -0.26 -22.53
C ASP A 122 20.12 -1.24 -22.34
N GLU A 123 20.38 -1.68 -21.10
CA GLU A 123 21.44 -2.65 -20.78
C GLU A 123 21.05 -4.09 -21.09
N ALA A 124 19.76 -4.40 -21.22
CA ALA A 124 19.29 -5.77 -21.50
C ALA A 124 19.93 -6.35 -22.77
N MET A 125 20.23 -5.51 -23.77
CA MET A 125 20.87 -5.93 -25.02
C MET A 125 22.36 -6.29 -24.90
N THR A 126 23.03 -5.89 -23.81
CA THR A 126 24.46 -6.17 -23.56
C THR A 126 24.65 -7.41 -22.67
N LEU A 127 23.56 -7.96 -22.14
CA LEU A 127 23.57 -9.16 -21.31
C LEU A 127 23.92 -10.40 -22.16
N PRO A 128 24.52 -11.44 -21.55
CA PRO A 128 24.81 -12.68 -22.24
C PRO A 128 23.59 -13.30 -22.95
N SER A 129 23.82 -13.97 -24.07
CA SER A 129 22.76 -14.71 -24.77
C SER A 129 22.16 -15.78 -23.86
N GLY A 130 20.83 -15.85 -23.79
CA GLY A 130 20.10 -16.82 -22.96
C GLY A 130 19.64 -16.27 -21.61
N VAL A 131 20.00 -15.03 -21.25
CA VAL A 131 19.37 -14.34 -20.13
C VAL A 131 17.92 -14.02 -20.47
N ILE A 132 17.01 -14.36 -19.57
CA ILE A 132 15.57 -14.07 -19.60
C ILE A 132 15.32 -12.95 -18.59
N GLY A 133 14.70 -11.86 -19.05
CA GLY A 133 14.60 -10.60 -18.30
C GLY A 133 15.68 -9.61 -18.76
N PRO A 134 15.97 -8.56 -17.97
CA PRO A 134 15.53 -8.27 -16.61
C PRO A 134 14.04 -7.91 -16.49
N MET A 135 13.31 -8.63 -15.63
CA MET A 135 11.91 -8.37 -15.32
C MET A 135 11.82 -7.39 -14.16
N VAL A 136 11.33 -6.17 -14.42
CA VAL A 136 11.22 -5.09 -13.43
C VAL A 136 9.83 -5.05 -12.83
N ASN A 137 9.74 -5.05 -11.50
CA ASN A 137 8.52 -4.87 -10.72
C ASN A 137 8.64 -3.61 -9.84
N ASP A 138 7.94 -2.56 -10.27
CA ASP A 138 7.78 -1.26 -9.60
C ASP A 138 6.48 -1.16 -8.77
N GLU A 139 5.67 -2.21 -8.77
CA GLU A 139 4.43 -2.33 -7.98
C GLU A 139 4.67 -3.02 -6.63
N TYR A 140 5.92 -3.06 -6.15
CA TYR A 140 6.26 -3.57 -4.82
C TYR A 140 5.50 -2.83 -3.69
N SER A 141 4.98 -1.63 -4.00
CA SER A 141 4.19 -0.82 -3.08
C SER A 141 2.75 -1.30 -2.85
N ASP A 142 2.24 -2.21 -3.69
CA ASP A 142 0.83 -2.62 -3.62
C ASP A 142 0.55 -3.35 -2.29
N VAL A 143 -0.34 -2.77 -1.48
CA VAL A 143 -0.80 -3.37 -0.23
C VAL A 143 -1.99 -4.29 -0.50
N THR A 144 -1.89 -5.55 -0.06
CA THR A 144 -3.02 -6.49 -0.14
C THR A 144 -4.04 -6.15 0.95
N PHE A 145 -5.18 -5.61 0.54
CA PHE A 145 -6.29 -5.21 1.42
C PHE A 145 -7.02 -6.41 2.02
N ALA A 146 -7.32 -7.41 1.18
CA ALA A 146 -7.96 -8.65 1.60
C ALA A 146 -7.33 -9.82 0.86
N LEU A 147 -7.20 -10.94 1.56
CA LEU A 147 -6.63 -12.17 1.03
C LEU A 147 -7.67 -13.27 1.14
N PHE A 148 -8.02 -13.88 0.01
CA PHE A 148 -8.96 -15.00 -0.04
C PHE A 148 -8.22 -16.26 -0.46
N ALA A 149 -8.56 -17.38 0.16
CA ALA A 149 -8.07 -18.71 -0.20
C ALA A 149 -9.17 -19.47 -0.92
N LEU A 150 -8.93 -19.78 -2.19
CA LEU A 150 -9.72 -20.70 -2.97
C LEU A 150 -9.22 -22.13 -2.71
N LYS A 151 -10.11 -22.96 -2.17
CA LYS A 151 -9.84 -24.35 -1.82
C LYS A 151 -10.78 -25.26 -2.59
N ALA A 152 -10.25 -26.35 -3.13
CA ALA A 152 -11.04 -27.42 -3.73
C ALA A 152 -10.44 -28.77 -3.37
N LYS A 153 -11.16 -29.56 -2.56
CA LYS A 153 -10.62 -30.81 -2.04
C LYS A 153 -10.70 -31.91 -3.11
N GLY A 154 -9.55 -32.44 -3.50
CA GLY A 154 -9.44 -33.54 -4.48
C GLY A 154 -9.42 -33.10 -5.95
N GLU A 155 -9.56 -31.80 -6.21
CA GLU A 155 -9.48 -31.25 -7.56
C GLU A 155 -8.03 -30.98 -8.00
N PRO A 156 -7.67 -31.19 -9.27
CA PRO A 156 -6.38 -30.79 -9.80
C PRO A 156 -6.21 -29.27 -9.74
N GLN A 157 -5.02 -28.81 -9.36
CA GLN A 157 -4.72 -27.39 -9.23
C GLN A 157 -4.94 -26.59 -10.52
N ARG A 158 -4.81 -27.20 -11.70
CA ARG A 158 -5.17 -26.54 -12.97
C ARG A 158 -6.63 -26.06 -13.00
N VAL A 159 -7.56 -26.90 -12.55
CA VAL A 159 -8.99 -26.54 -12.54
C VAL A 159 -9.18 -25.36 -11.61
N LEU A 160 -8.58 -25.45 -10.42
CA LEU A 160 -8.56 -24.38 -9.43
C LEU A 160 -7.98 -23.06 -9.96
N ALA A 161 -6.91 -23.11 -10.78
CA ALA A 161 -6.30 -21.92 -11.38
C ALA A 161 -7.19 -21.26 -12.43
N ARG A 162 -7.88 -22.05 -13.26
CA ARG A 162 -8.86 -21.53 -14.24
C ARG A 162 -10.05 -20.88 -13.54
N ASP A 163 -10.56 -21.52 -12.49
CA ASP A 163 -11.64 -20.96 -11.68
C ASP A 163 -11.17 -19.70 -10.95
N ALA A 164 -9.96 -19.70 -10.39
CA ALA A 164 -9.35 -18.52 -9.79
C ALA A 164 -9.24 -17.35 -10.78
N GLU A 165 -8.92 -17.60 -12.05
CA GLU A 165 -8.85 -16.55 -13.09
C GLU A 165 -10.23 -15.99 -13.42
N SER A 166 -11.26 -16.84 -13.50
CA SER A 166 -12.66 -16.41 -13.65
C SER A 166 -13.11 -15.56 -12.45
N LEU A 167 -12.80 -16.00 -11.23
CA LEU A 167 -13.07 -15.26 -10.00
C LEU A 167 -12.29 -13.94 -9.93
N ARG A 168 -11.03 -13.93 -10.40
CA ARG A 168 -10.20 -12.72 -10.50
C ARG A 168 -10.89 -11.67 -11.38
N GLN A 169 -11.40 -12.08 -12.55
CA GLN A 169 -12.13 -11.19 -13.46
C GLN A 169 -13.40 -10.65 -12.81
N ARG A 170 -14.18 -11.49 -12.11
CA ARG A 170 -15.38 -11.04 -11.38
C ARG A 170 -15.03 -10.05 -10.27
N LEU A 171 -14.03 -10.36 -9.44
CA LEU A 171 -13.60 -9.51 -8.34
C LEU A 171 -13.05 -8.15 -8.79
N LEU A 172 -12.46 -8.07 -9.99
CA LEU A 172 -12.02 -6.79 -10.58
C LEU A 172 -13.17 -5.82 -10.89
N HIS A 173 -14.41 -6.31 -11.04
CA HIS A 173 -15.58 -5.46 -11.26
C HIS A 173 -16.14 -4.85 -9.98
N VAL A 174 -15.67 -5.31 -8.80
CA VAL A 174 -16.13 -4.79 -7.51
C VAL A 174 -15.63 -3.35 -7.33
N PRO A 175 -16.52 -2.39 -7.00
CA PRO A 175 -16.13 -1.01 -6.77
C PRO A 175 -15.05 -0.88 -5.69
N GLY A 176 -13.94 -0.22 -6.03
CA GLY A 176 -12.80 -0.04 -5.12
C GLY A 176 -11.67 -1.05 -5.29
N VAL A 177 -11.83 -2.09 -6.11
CA VAL A 177 -10.73 -3.00 -6.46
C VAL A 177 -9.84 -2.39 -7.55
N LYS A 178 -8.53 -2.34 -7.29
CA LYS A 178 -7.49 -1.89 -8.24
C LYS A 178 -6.94 -3.07 -9.02
N LYS A 179 -6.55 -4.13 -8.31
CA LYS A 179 -5.86 -5.29 -8.83
C LYS A 179 -6.21 -6.52 -8.00
N VAL A 180 -6.19 -7.68 -8.63
CA VAL A 180 -6.31 -8.97 -7.95
C VAL A 180 -5.15 -9.86 -8.41
N ASN A 181 -4.33 -10.30 -7.46
CA ASN A 181 -3.16 -11.15 -7.69
C ASN A 181 -3.49 -12.58 -7.32
N ILE A 182 -3.23 -13.53 -8.22
CA ILE A 182 -3.29 -14.96 -7.91
C ILE A 182 -1.91 -15.39 -7.42
N VAL A 183 -1.85 -16.04 -6.27
CA VAL A 183 -0.60 -16.49 -5.64
C VAL A 183 -0.68 -17.98 -5.35
N GLY A 184 0.41 -18.71 -5.61
CA GLY A 184 0.50 -20.15 -5.38
C GLY A 184 0.05 -21.00 -6.55
N GLU A 185 -0.16 -20.42 -7.74
CA GLU A 185 -0.37 -21.18 -8.97
C GLU A 185 0.90 -21.97 -9.31
N GLN A 186 0.74 -23.29 -9.53
CA GLN A 186 1.81 -24.15 -10.04
C GLN A 186 1.63 -24.27 -11.57
N PRO A 187 2.56 -23.75 -12.37
CA PRO A 187 2.44 -23.80 -13.83
C PRO A 187 2.38 -25.24 -14.35
N GLU A 188 1.52 -25.49 -15.33
CA GLU A 188 1.58 -26.75 -16.09
C GLU A 188 2.75 -26.74 -17.07
N ARG A 189 3.44 -27.88 -17.17
CA ARG A 189 4.53 -28.11 -18.11
C ARG A 189 4.26 -29.40 -18.90
N VAL A 190 4.74 -29.47 -20.14
CA VAL A 190 4.77 -30.72 -20.90
C VAL A 190 6.18 -31.28 -20.82
N TYR A 191 6.31 -32.48 -20.26
CA TYR A 191 7.57 -33.19 -20.14
C TYR A 191 7.73 -34.14 -21.32
N VAL A 192 8.87 -34.04 -21.99
CA VAL A 192 9.32 -34.97 -23.03
C VAL A 192 10.46 -35.78 -22.45
N GLU A 193 10.17 -36.99 -22.00
CA GLU A 193 11.11 -37.86 -21.30
C GLU A 193 11.65 -38.94 -22.25
N PHE A 194 12.96 -39.02 -22.42
CA PHE A 194 13.58 -40.02 -23.29
C PHE A 194 14.73 -40.74 -22.60
N SER A 195 14.92 -42.01 -22.95
CA SER A 195 16.09 -42.77 -22.53
C SER A 195 17.28 -42.44 -23.42
N HIS A 196 18.37 -42.00 -22.81
CA HIS A 196 19.62 -41.72 -23.52
C HIS A 196 20.16 -42.97 -24.24
N GLU A 197 20.03 -44.16 -23.65
CA GLU A 197 20.46 -45.43 -24.24
C GLU A 197 19.65 -45.78 -25.50
N ARG A 198 18.33 -45.58 -25.45
CA ARG A 198 17.43 -45.84 -26.59
C ARG A 198 17.71 -44.88 -27.75
N LEU A 199 17.91 -43.59 -27.45
CA LEU A 199 18.29 -42.60 -28.46
C LEU A 199 19.65 -42.94 -29.09
N ALA A 200 20.63 -43.35 -28.27
CA ALA A 200 21.96 -43.73 -28.74
C ALA A 200 21.92 -44.96 -29.68
N THR A 201 21.09 -45.97 -29.37
CA THR A 201 20.93 -47.16 -30.22
C THR A 201 20.29 -46.81 -31.58
N LEU A 202 19.39 -45.82 -31.59
CA LEU A 202 18.78 -45.30 -32.80
C LEU A 202 19.65 -44.27 -33.54
N GLY A 203 20.80 -43.90 -32.97
CA GLY A 203 21.70 -42.89 -33.53
C GLY A 203 21.09 -41.48 -33.59
N ILE A 204 20.16 -41.18 -32.69
CA ILE A 204 19.44 -39.90 -32.61
C ILE A 204 20.05 -39.07 -31.49
N SER A 205 20.45 -37.82 -31.79
CA SER A 205 20.91 -36.91 -30.74
C SER A 205 19.72 -36.22 -30.06
N PRO A 206 19.80 -35.91 -28.76
CA PRO A 206 18.78 -35.10 -28.09
C PRO A 206 18.54 -33.73 -28.76
N GLN A 207 19.60 -33.15 -29.36
CA GLN A 207 19.52 -31.88 -30.08
C GLN A 207 18.60 -31.97 -31.30
N THR A 208 18.59 -33.11 -32.02
CA THR A 208 17.66 -33.34 -33.13
C THR A 208 16.22 -33.36 -32.66
N VAL A 209 15.93 -33.89 -31.47
CA VAL A 209 14.59 -33.89 -30.88
C VAL A 209 14.16 -32.46 -30.53
N PHE A 210 15.04 -31.67 -29.90
CA PHE A 210 14.76 -30.26 -29.59
C PHE A 210 14.55 -29.42 -30.85
N ALA A 211 15.36 -29.63 -31.89
CA ALA A 211 15.20 -28.96 -33.18
C ALA A 211 13.85 -29.30 -33.82
N ALA A 212 13.49 -30.59 -33.89
CA ALA A 212 12.21 -31.02 -34.46
C ALA A 212 10.99 -30.42 -33.73
N LEU A 213 11.04 -30.34 -32.40
CA LEU A 213 9.99 -29.70 -31.60
C LEU A 213 9.90 -28.19 -31.84
N ASN A 214 11.04 -27.50 -31.93
CA ASN A 214 11.08 -26.07 -32.18
C ASN A 214 10.62 -25.73 -33.61
N ASP A 215 11.06 -26.49 -34.60
CA ASP A 215 10.70 -26.30 -36.01
C ASP A 215 9.20 -26.52 -36.23
N GLN A 216 8.62 -27.53 -35.59
CA GLN A 216 7.19 -27.81 -35.67
C GLN A 216 6.34 -26.74 -34.97
N ASN A 217 6.79 -26.21 -33.82
CA ASN A 217 6.08 -25.17 -33.07
C ASN A 217 6.28 -23.75 -33.62
N ALA A 218 7.08 -23.59 -34.69
CA ALA A 218 7.37 -22.29 -35.26
C ALA A 218 6.13 -21.69 -35.95
N LEU A 219 5.63 -20.58 -35.40
CA LEU A 219 4.52 -19.84 -35.98
C LEU A 219 5.01 -19.08 -37.22
N THR A 220 4.99 -19.75 -38.38
CA THR A 220 5.55 -19.19 -39.63
C THR A 220 4.47 -18.45 -40.42
N ALA A 221 4.76 -17.23 -40.86
CA ALA A 221 3.84 -16.45 -41.69
C ALA A 221 3.74 -17.08 -43.09
N ALA A 222 2.56 -17.58 -43.44
CA ALA A 222 2.32 -18.26 -44.72
C ALA A 222 1.99 -17.29 -45.87
N GLY A 223 2.00 -15.99 -45.60
CA GLY A 223 1.79 -14.93 -46.59
C GLY A 223 0.32 -14.66 -46.91
N SER A 224 0.10 -13.97 -48.03
CA SER A 224 -1.23 -13.63 -48.53
C SER A 224 -1.28 -13.81 -50.04
N VAL A 225 -2.42 -14.27 -50.55
CA VAL A 225 -2.69 -14.36 -51.99
C VAL A 225 -3.54 -13.17 -52.40
N GLU A 226 -3.02 -12.39 -53.35
CA GLU A 226 -3.77 -11.31 -53.96
C GLU A 226 -4.68 -11.88 -55.06
N THR A 227 -5.99 -11.78 -54.84
CA THR A 227 -6.99 -12.23 -55.81
C THR A 227 -7.51 -11.04 -56.60
N ARG A 228 -8.34 -11.25 -57.65
CA ARG A 228 -9.01 -10.13 -58.35
C ARG A 228 -10.03 -9.37 -57.47
N GLY A 229 -10.29 -9.86 -56.26
CA GLY A 229 -11.13 -9.24 -55.24
C GLY A 229 -10.35 -9.11 -53.92
N PRO A 230 -10.91 -9.53 -52.78
CA PRO A 230 -10.24 -9.37 -51.49
C PRO A 230 -8.94 -10.20 -51.40
N GLN A 231 -7.93 -9.63 -50.75
CA GLN A 231 -6.69 -10.31 -50.39
C GLN A 231 -6.98 -11.41 -49.36
N VAL A 232 -6.54 -12.63 -49.63
CA VAL A 232 -6.73 -13.77 -48.74
C VAL A 232 -5.44 -14.03 -47.97
N PHE A 233 -5.47 -13.89 -46.65
CA PHE A 233 -4.34 -14.24 -45.78
C PHE A 233 -4.32 -15.75 -45.56
N ILE A 234 -3.19 -16.39 -45.86
CA ILE A 234 -2.97 -17.80 -45.55
C ILE A 234 -2.34 -17.86 -44.16
N ARG A 235 -2.89 -18.73 -43.30
CA ARG A 235 -2.32 -19.04 -41.98
C ARG A 235 -2.13 -20.54 -41.91
N LEU A 236 -0.91 -20.98 -41.61
CA LEU A 236 -0.62 -22.38 -41.35
C LEU A 236 -0.81 -22.65 -39.87
N ASP A 237 -1.59 -23.67 -39.56
CA ASP A 237 -1.83 -24.09 -38.19
C ASP A 237 -0.74 -25.09 -37.77
N GLY A 238 0.36 -24.56 -37.22
CA GLY A 238 1.51 -25.35 -36.78
C GLY A 238 1.65 -25.45 -35.26
N ALA A 239 0.85 -24.71 -34.49
CA ALA A 239 0.99 -24.64 -33.05
C ALA A 239 0.57 -25.95 -32.36
N PHE A 240 1.27 -26.32 -31.29
CA PHE A 240 0.87 -27.43 -30.42
C PHE A 240 -0.30 -27.00 -29.52
N ASP A 241 -1.52 -27.34 -29.93
CA ASP A 241 -2.76 -27.19 -29.16
C ASP A 241 -3.10 -28.45 -28.35
N GLU A 242 -2.73 -29.62 -28.86
CA GLU A 242 -2.98 -30.92 -28.25
C GLU A 242 -1.69 -31.68 -27.91
N LEU A 243 -1.72 -32.42 -26.81
CA LEU A 243 -0.61 -33.29 -26.39
C LEU A 243 -0.30 -34.36 -27.46
N GLN A 244 -1.31 -34.77 -28.23
CA GLN A 244 -1.16 -35.76 -29.27
C GLN A 244 -0.35 -35.24 -30.47
N LYS A 245 -0.51 -33.97 -30.84
CA LYS A 245 0.31 -33.34 -31.89
C LYS A 245 1.79 -33.33 -31.52
N ILE A 246 2.11 -33.10 -30.24
CA ILE A 246 3.50 -33.20 -29.74
C ILE A 246 4.03 -34.62 -29.91
N ARG A 247 3.24 -35.64 -29.55
CA ARG A 247 3.61 -37.07 -29.69
C ARG A 247 3.82 -37.51 -31.14
N ASP A 248 3.02 -36.99 -32.06
CA ASP A 248 3.08 -37.32 -33.48
C ASP A 248 4.13 -36.49 -34.24
N THR A 249 4.87 -35.61 -33.56
CA THR A 249 5.95 -34.82 -34.18
C THR A 249 6.97 -35.74 -34.85
N PRO A 250 7.25 -35.56 -36.16
CA PRO A 250 8.23 -36.36 -36.87
C PRO A 250 9.65 -35.93 -36.50
N VAL A 251 10.46 -36.90 -36.08
CA VAL A 251 11.90 -36.73 -35.82
C VAL A 251 12.66 -37.49 -36.90
N VAL A 252 13.37 -36.75 -37.74
CA VAL A 252 14.15 -37.31 -38.84
C VAL A 252 15.59 -37.51 -38.39
N ALA A 253 16.06 -38.76 -38.43
CA ALA A 253 17.44 -39.11 -38.11
C ALA A 253 17.95 -40.20 -39.06
N GLN A 254 19.14 -40.01 -39.63
CA GLN A 254 19.80 -40.97 -40.52
C GLN A 254 18.90 -41.47 -41.68
N GLY A 255 18.06 -40.59 -42.23
CA GLY A 255 17.14 -40.92 -43.32
C GLY A 255 15.90 -41.71 -42.91
N ARG A 256 15.67 -41.91 -41.60
CA ARG A 256 14.45 -42.51 -41.05
C ARG A 256 13.64 -41.44 -40.35
N THR A 257 12.32 -41.48 -40.52
CA THR A 257 11.37 -40.63 -39.79
C THR A 257 10.71 -41.48 -38.72
N LEU A 258 10.95 -41.15 -37.45
CA LEU A 258 10.27 -41.74 -36.31
C LEU A 258 9.33 -40.71 -35.69
N LYS A 259 8.27 -41.14 -35.04
CA LYS A 259 7.45 -40.22 -34.25
C LYS A 259 8.10 -39.97 -32.90
N LEU A 260 7.86 -38.81 -32.31
CA LEU A 260 8.35 -38.52 -30.96
C LEU A 260 7.86 -39.56 -29.95
N ALA A 261 6.63 -40.06 -30.08
CA ALA A 261 6.09 -41.14 -29.26
C ALA A 261 6.88 -42.46 -29.33
N ASP A 262 7.59 -42.71 -30.44
CA ASP A 262 8.39 -43.94 -30.61
C ASP A 262 9.73 -43.88 -29.85
N ILE A 263 10.16 -42.68 -29.45
CA ILE A 263 11.47 -42.44 -28.85
C ILE A 263 11.42 -41.76 -27.47
N ALA A 264 10.31 -41.09 -27.14
CA ALA A 264 10.11 -40.36 -25.91
C ALA A 264 8.68 -40.52 -25.36
N THR A 265 8.57 -40.51 -24.04
CA THR A 265 7.31 -40.43 -23.31
C THR A 265 6.93 -38.96 -23.14
N VAL A 266 5.84 -38.54 -23.78
CA VAL A 266 5.31 -37.19 -23.65
C VAL A 266 4.15 -37.19 -22.66
N LYS A 267 4.34 -36.54 -21.52
CA LYS A 267 3.33 -36.41 -20.47
C LYS A 267 3.13 -34.95 -20.07
N ARG A 268 1.90 -34.61 -19.73
CA ARG A 268 1.59 -33.33 -19.08
C ARG A 268 1.80 -33.51 -17.58
N GLY A 269 2.47 -32.56 -16.96
CA GLY A 269 2.70 -32.53 -15.52
C GLY A 269 2.65 -31.10 -15.01
N TYR A 270 2.89 -30.95 -13.71
CA TYR A 270 3.12 -29.64 -13.11
C TYR A 270 4.63 -29.38 -13.03
N GLU A 271 5.01 -28.11 -12.95
CA GLU A 271 6.40 -27.72 -12.71
C GLU A 271 6.96 -28.39 -11.45
N ASP A 272 7.99 -29.20 -11.63
CA ASP A 272 8.65 -30.00 -10.60
C ASP A 272 10.17 -29.71 -10.59
N PRO A 273 10.78 -29.30 -9.45
CA PRO A 273 10.17 -29.12 -8.12
C PRO A 273 9.24 -27.92 -8.04
N ALA A 274 8.18 -28.04 -7.22
CA ALA A 274 7.27 -26.94 -6.95
C ALA A 274 8.02 -25.78 -6.29
N THR A 275 7.96 -24.59 -6.90
CA THR A 275 8.71 -23.40 -6.46
C THR A 275 8.01 -22.66 -5.32
N PHE A 276 6.68 -22.62 -5.32
CA PHE A 276 5.87 -21.95 -4.31
C PHE A 276 4.56 -22.69 -4.08
N MET A 277 4.35 -23.21 -2.85
CA MET A 277 3.13 -23.93 -2.48
C MET A 277 2.44 -23.23 -1.31
N ILE A 278 1.12 -23.15 -1.37
CA ILE A 278 0.31 -22.52 -0.33
C ILE A 278 -0.69 -23.53 0.25
N ARG A 279 -0.86 -23.47 1.57
CA ARG A 279 -1.87 -24.21 2.29
C ARG A 279 -2.65 -23.30 3.20
N ASN A 280 -3.96 -23.49 3.27
CA ASN A 280 -4.83 -22.84 4.26
C ASN A 280 -5.50 -23.93 5.10
N GLY A 281 -5.29 -23.92 6.42
CA GLY A 281 -5.82 -24.97 7.31
C GLY A 281 -5.28 -26.38 7.00
N GLY A 282 -4.09 -26.48 6.39
CA GLY A 282 -3.46 -27.75 5.99
C GLY A 282 -3.83 -28.24 4.58
N GLU A 283 -4.88 -27.68 3.97
CA GLU A 283 -5.32 -28.02 2.61
C GLU A 283 -4.63 -27.14 1.56
N PRO A 284 -4.22 -27.69 0.39
CA PRO A 284 -3.71 -26.89 -0.72
C PRO A 284 -4.71 -25.83 -1.17
N ALA A 285 -4.24 -24.60 -1.41
CA ALA A 285 -5.08 -23.48 -1.78
C ALA A 285 -4.38 -22.56 -2.78
N LEU A 286 -5.17 -21.86 -3.59
CA LEU A 286 -4.70 -20.67 -4.32
C LEU A 286 -5.16 -19.42 -3.56
N LEU A 287 -4.29 -18.43 -3.47
CA LEU A 287 -4.66 -17.16 -2.86
C LEU A 287 -5.06 -16.15 -3.93
N LEU A 288 -6.11 -15.39 -3.67
CA LEU A 288 -6.50 -14.21 -4.39
C LEU A 288 -6.28 -13.01 -3.47
N GLY A 289 -5.20 -12.27 -3.72
CA GLY A 289 -4.86 -11.04 -3.01
C GLY A 289 -5.49 -9.83 -3.70
N ILE A 290 -6.35 -9.11 -3.00
CA ILE A 290 -7.07 -7.95 -3.52
C ILE A 290 -6.34 -6.68 -3.10
N VAL A 291 -6.01 -5.83 -4.07
CA VAL A 291 -5.42 -4.51 -3.85
C VAL A 291 -6.52 -3.45 -4.01
N MET A 292 -6.65 -2.59 -3.00
CA MET A 292 -7.62 -1.49 -3.00
C MET A 292 -7.13 -0.33 -3.87
N ARG A 293 -8.06 0.42 -4.47
CA ARG A 293 -7.76 1.68 -5.15
C ARG A 293 -7.34 2.76 -4.15
N ASP A 294 -6.39 3.60 -4.56
CA ASP A 294 -5.92 4.70 -3.74
C ASP A 294 -7.07 5.66 -3.37
N GLY A 295 -7.18 6.00 -2.09
CA GLY A 295 -8.20 6.91 -1.56
C GLY A 295 -9.62 6.33 -1.46
N TRP A 296 -9.82 5.04 -1.79
CA TRP A 296 -11.11 4.38 -1.60
C TRP A 296 -11.38 4.12 -0.10
N ASN A 297 -12.66 4.03 0.27
CA ASN A 297 -13.06 3.71 1.64
C ASN A 297 -12.94 2.19 1.87
N GLY A 298 -12.05 1.79 2.77
CA GLY A 298 -11.83 0.38 3.08
C GLY A 298 -13.06 -0.33 3.63
N LEU A 299 -13.93 0.34 4.40
CA LEU A 299 -15.14 -0.27 4.94
C LEU A 299 -16.18 -0.58 3.86
N ASP A 300 -16.32 0.32 2.88
CA ASP A 300 -17.24 0.15 1.76
C ASP A 300 -16.76 -0.99 0.86
N LEU A 301 -15.44 -1.06 0.60
CA LEU A 301 -14.84 -2.16 -0.14
C LEU A 301 -15.00 -3.50 0.60
N GLY A 302 -14.73 -3.55 1.90
CA GLY A 302 -14.90 -4.77 2.69
C GLY A 302 -16.33 -5.32 2.61
N THR A 303 -17.32 -4.45 2.74
CA THR A 303 -18.74 -4.81 2.62
C THR A 303 -19.08 -5.31 1.21
N ALA A 304 -18.60 -4.63 0.16
CA ALA A 304 -18.84 -5.04 -1.22
C ALA A 304 -18.18 -6.40 -1.54
N LEU A 305 -16.96 -6.62 -1.05
CA LEU A 305 -16.26 -7.89 -1.19
C LEU A 305 -16.99 -9.03 -0.47
N ASP A 306 -17.54 -8.80 0.73
CA ASP A 306 -18.31 -9.80 1.46
C ASP A 306 -19.59 -10.22 0.73
N GLN A 307 -20.29 -9.25 0.15
CA GLN A 307 -21.48 -9.52 -0.66
C GLN A 307 -21.14 -10.36 -1.89
N GLU A 308 -20.08 -9.99 -2.61
CA GLU A 308 -19.65 -10.68 -3.83
C GLU A 308 -19.09 -12.07 -3.54
N VAL A 309 -18.30 -12.23 -2.47
CA VAL A 309 -17.79 -13.54 -2.05
C VAL A 309 -18.92 -14.45 -1.54
N GLY A 310 -19.94 -13.87 -0.90
CA GLY A 310 -21.17 -14.59 -0.56
C GLY A 310 -21.89 -15.13 -1.79
N ALA A 311 -22.05 -14.31 -2.83
CA ALA A 311 -22.64 -14.71 -4.10
C ALA A 311 -21.80 -15.77 -4.84
N ILE A 312 -20.48 -15.58 -4.89
CA ILE A 312 -19.53 -16.54 -5.47
C ILE A 312 -19.65 -17.91 -4.78
N ASN A 313 -19.62 -17.95 -3.44
CA ASN A 313 -19.71 -19.21 -2.70
C ASN A 313 -21.04 -19.94 -2.89
N ALA A 314 -22.12 -19.22 -3.23
CA ALA A 314 -23.42 -19.83 -3.55
C ALA A 314 -23.46 -20.46 -4.95
N GLU A 315 -22.65 -19.97 -5.89
CA GLU A 315 -22.56 -20.45 -7.26
C GLU A 315 -21.46 -21.50 -7.47
N LEU A 316 -20.49 -21.57 -6.54
CA LEU A 316 -19.36 -22.50 -6.64
C LEU A 316 -19.81 -23.97 -6.56
N PRO A 317 -19.17 -24.88 -7.30
CA PRO A 317 -19.43 -26.31 -7.21
C PRO A 317 -19.21 -26.88 -5.80
N LEU A 318 -19.94 -27.93 -5.46
CA LEU A 318 -19.74 -28.66 -4.20
C LEU A 318 -18.29 -29.10 -4.05
N GLY A 319 -17.68 -28.79 -2.91
CA GLY A 319 -16.27 -29.10 -2.61
C GLY A 319 -15.30 -27.96 -2.91
N MET A 320 -15.75 -26.88 -3.56
CA MET A 320 -15.00 -25.62 -3.69
C MET A 320 -15.47 -24.59 -2.66
N SER A 321 -14.54 -23.81 -2.13
CA SER A 321 -14.86 -22.68 -1.25
C SER A 321 -13.85 -21.56 -1.39
N LEU A 322 -14.35 -20.33 -1.41
CA LEU A 322 -13.55 -19.12 -1.32
C LEU A 322 -13.67 -18.56 0.10
N SER A 323 -12.64 -18.82 0.91
CA SER A 323 -12.59 -18.41 2.31
C SER A 323 -11.73 -17.16 2.50
N LYS A 324 -12.20 -16.20 3.31
CA LYS A 324 -11.41 -15.03 3.68
C LYS A 324 -10.31 -15.43 4.67
N VAL A 325 -9.06 -15.04 4.40
CA VAL A 325 -7.87 -15.33 5.23
C VAL A 325 -7.50 -14.10 6.04
N THR A 326 -7.36 -12.95 5.37
CA THR A 326 -7.08 -11.67 6.03
C THR A 326 -8.04 -10.60 5.51
N ASP A 327 -8.38 -9.68 6.40
CA ASP A 327 -9.29 -8.58 6.12
C ASP A 327 -8.86 -7.30 6.83
N GLN A 328 -8.43 -6.30 6.08
CA GLN A 328 -8.13 -4.99 6.66
C GLN A 328 -9.39 -4.23 7.11
N ALA A 329 -10.57 -4.51 6.54
CA ALA A 329 -11.80 -3.82 6.92
C ALA A 329 -12.14 -4.01 8.41
N VAL A 330 -11.88 -5.21 8.96
CA VAL A 330 -12.11 -5.52 10.38
C VAL A 330 -11.21 -4.67 11.30
N ASN A 331 -9.95 -4.49 10.92
CA ASN A 331 -9.02 -3.65 11.68
C ASN A 331 -9.41 -2.17 11.62
N ILE A 332 -9.88 -1.72 10.45
CA ILE A 332 -10.39 -0.36 10.26
C ILE A 332 -11.64 -0.13 11.10
N SER A 333 -12.62 -1.04 11.05
CA SER A 333 -13.88 -0.90 11.79
C SER A 333 -13.62 -0.87 13.30
N SER A 334 -12.80 -1.81 13.80
CA SER A 334 -12.45 -1.84 15.22
C SER A 334 -11.73 -0.57 15.67
N ALA A 335 -10.83 -0.02 14.85
CA ALA A 335 -10.11 1.21 15.20
C ALA A 335 -11.02 2.44 15.18
N VAL A 336 -11.93 2.54 14.21
CA VAL A 336 -12.89 3.64 14.10
C VAL A 336 -13.93 3.57 15.23
N ASP A 337 -14.44 2.38 15.55
CA ASP A 337 -15.41 2.19 16.63
C ASP A 337 -14.78 2.50 17.99
N GLU A 338 -13.56 2.02 18.23
CA GLU A 338 -12.83 2.38 19.44
C GLU A 338 -12.61 3.89 19.53
N PHE A 339 -12.17 4.54 18.44
CA PHE A 339 -12.05 5.99 18.38
C PHE A 339 -13.36 6.69 18.72
N MET A 340 -14.48 6.28 18.12
CA MET A 340 -15.80 6.89 18.35
C MET A 340 -16.20 6.80 19.82
N ILE A 341 -15.98 5.63 20.45
CA ILE A 341 -16.22 5.45 21.88
C ILE A 341 -15.33 6.39 22.70
N LYS A 342 -14.01 6.42 22.45
CA LYS A 342 -13.09 7.30 23.20
C LYS A 342 -13.41 8.77 23.00
N PHE A 343 -13.79 9.16 21.79
CA PHE A 343 -14.19 10.53 21.44
C PHE A 343 -15.44 10.96 22.20
N PHE A 344 -16.50 10.15 22.19
CA PHE A 344 -17.73 10.46 22.92
C PHE A 344 -17.53 10.48 24.43
N VAL A 345 -16.73 9.56 24.98
CA VAL A 345 -16.37 9.56 26.40
C VAL A 345 -15.61 10.83 26.77
N ALA A 346 -14.60 11.23 25.97
CA ALA A 346 -13.85 12.45 26.20
C ALA A 346 -14.75 13.70 26.14
N LEU A 347 -15.63 13.79 25.13
CA LEU A 347 -16.60 14.87 24.99
C LEU A 347 -17.56 14.94 26.20
N LEU A 348 -18.06 13.79 26.66
CA LEU A 348 -18.96 13.71 27.81
C LEU A 348 -18.26 14.17 29.09
N VAL A 349 -17.02 13.70 29.34
CA VAL A 349 -16.24 14.11 30.51
C VAL A 349 -16.00 15.62 30.49
N VAL A 350 -15.60 16.18 29.36
CA VAL A 350 -15.42 17.63 29.18
C VAL A 350 -16.73 18.38 29.47
N MET A 351 -17.84 17.93 28.90
CA MET A 351 -19.14 18.54 29.11
C MET A 351 -19.56 18.49 30.57
N LEU A 352 -19.35 17.35 31.25
CA LEU A 352 -19.68 17.15 32.66
C LEU A 352 -18.84 18.07 33.57
N VAL A 353 -17.54 18.19 33.32
CA VAL A 353 -16.66 19.11 34.05
C VAL A 353 -17.08 20.57 33.83
N CYS A 354 -17.38 20.96 32.59
CA CYS A 354 -17.87 22.30 32.26
C CYS A 354 -19.21 22.61 32.94
N PHE A 355 -20.11 21.62 32.95
CA PHE A 355 -21.43 21.74 33.54
C PHE A 355 -21.36 21.96 35.05
N ILE A 356 -20.54 21.15 35.74
CA ILE A 356 -20.33 21.24 37.19
C ILE A 356 -19.63 22.56 37.56
N SER A 357 -18.64 22.99 36.78
CA SER A 357 -17.84 24.17 37.08
C SER A 357 -18.59 25.49 36.82
N MET A 358 -19.33 25.59 35.70
CA MET A 358 -19.85 26.88 35.19
C MET A 358 -21.37 26.92 34.96
N GLY A 359 -22.08 25.80 35.13
CA GLY A 359 -23.53 25.69 34.96
C GLY A 359 -24.02 25.51 33.52
N TRP A 360 -25.34 25.26 33.35
CA TRP A 360 -25.94 24.79 32.09
C TRP A 360 -25.72 25.72 30.88
N ARG A 361 -25.89 27.03 31.05
CA ARG A 361 -25.80 27.97 29.93
C ARG A 361 -24.39 28.06 29.35
N VAL A 362 -23.38 28.03 30.21
CA VAL A 362 -21.97 28.10 29.80
C VAL A 362 -21.51 26.75 29.23
N GLY A 363 -21.91 25.65 29.88
CA GLY A 363 -21.60 24.30 29.40
C GLY A 363 -22.08 24.03 27.98
N VAL A 364 -23.30 24.44 27.62
CA VAL A 364 -23.84 24.25 26.25
C VAL A 364 -23.05 25.03 25.21
N VAL A 365 -22.58 26.25 25.53
CA VAL A 365 -21.78 27.07 24.59
C VAL A 365 -20.42 26.42 24.34
N VAL A 366 -19.75 25.91 25.39
CA VAL A 366 -18.50 25.16 25.26
C VAL A 366 -18.72 23.87 24.47
N ALA A 367 -19.78 23.13 24.77
CA ALA A 367 -20.12 21.89 24.07
C ALA A 367 -20.39 22.13 22.58
N ALA A 368 -21.02 23.24 22.20
CA ALA A 368 -21.26 23.59 20.80
C ALA A 368 -20.00 24.04 20.06
N ALA A 369 -19.01 24.62 20.77
CA ALA A 369 -17.75 25.05 20.17
C ALA A 369 -16.92 23.88 19.66
N VAL A 370 -16.97 22.73 20.34
CA VAL A 370 -16.18 21.54 19.98
C VAL A 370 -16.55 20.99 18.59
N PRO A 371 -17.79 20.58 18.28
CA PRO A 371 -18.17 20.12 16.94
C PRO A 371 -17.90 21.15 15.85
N LEU A 372 -18.05 22.44 16.15
CA LEU A 372 -17.77 23.51 15.18
C LEU A 372 -16.29 23.53 14.78
N THR A 373 -15.38 23.37 15.74
CA THR A 373 -13.94 23.30 15.42
C THR A 373 -13.56 22.03 14.67
N LEU A 374 -14.18 20.89 14.99
CA LEU A 374 -13.97 19.64 14.26
C LEU A 374 -14.48 19.74 12.83
N ALA A 375 -15.62 20.40 12.61
CA ALA A 375 -16.14 20.68 11.28
C ALA A 375 -15.13 21.45 10.41
N VAL A 376 -14.44 22.45 10.98
CA VAL A 376 -13.35 23.15 10.28
C VAL A 376 -12.19 22.20 9.96
N VAL A 377 -11.78 21.37 10.93
CA VAL A 377 -10.69 20.39 10.73
C VAL A 377 -11.04 19.41 9.61
N PHE A 378 -12.27 18.88 9.56
CA PHE A 378 -12.72 17.96 8.53
C PHE A 378 -12.70 18.60 7.13
N VAL A 379 -13.11 19.87 7.02
CA VAL A 379 -12.99 20.60 5.75
C VAL A 379 -11.52 20.74 5.33
N ILE A 380 -10.62 21.08 6.25
CA ILE A 380 -9.18 21.20 5.95
C ILE A 380 -8.58 19.85 5.57
N MET A 381 -8.97 18.76 6.25
CA MET A 381 -8.55 17.40 5.92
C MET A 381 -9.00 17.01 4.51
N ALA A 382 -10.26 17.28 4.17
CA ALA A 382 -10.81 17.01 2.85
C ALA A 382 -10.08 17.81 1.76
N MET A 383 -9.81 19.09 1.99
CA MET A 383 -9.02 19.92 1.07
C MET A 383 -7.57 19.45 0.92
N SER A 384 -6.99 18.85 1.96
CA SER A 384 -5.62 18.34 1.96
C SER A 384 -5.51 16.88 1.50
N GLY A 385 -6.62 16.23 1.15
CA GLY A 385 -6.66 14.82 0.75
C GLY A 385 -6.27 13.83 1.87
N LYS A 386 -6.43 14.20 3.15
CA LYS A 386 -6.12 13.32 4.29
C LYS A 386 -7.36 12.57 4.73
N ASN A 387 -7.24 11.26 4.91
CA ASN A 387 -8.31 10.38 5.38
C ASN A 387 -8.34 10.28 6.91
N PHE A 388 -9.37 9.59 7.44
CA PHE A 388 -9.38 9.13 8.82
C PHE A 388 -8.53 7.85 8.92
N ASP A 389 -7.48 7.93 9.72
CA ASP A 389 -6.55 6.84 10.04
C ASP A 389 -6.18 6.90 11.52
N ARG A 390 -5.52 5.86 12.06
CA ARG A 390 -5.19 5.81 13.50
C ARG A 390 -4.39 7.02 13.99
N ILE A 391 -3.50 7.57 13.17
CA ILE A 391 -2.64 8.70 13.54
C ILE A 391 -3.44 10.00 13.50
N THR A 392 -4.23 10.24 12.46
CA THR A 392 -5.08 11.43 12.36
C THR A 392 -6.15 11.44 13.46
N LEU A 393 -6.77 10.31 13.75
CA LEU A 393 -7.74 10.14 14.85
C LEU A 393 -7.09 10.39 16.22
N GLY A 394 -5.91 9.82 16.48
CA GLY A 394 -5.15 10.08 17.70
C GLY A 394 -4.76 11.55 17.86
N SER A 395 -4.33 12.20 16.77
CA SER A 395 -4.01 13.63 16.77
C SER A 395 -5.22 14.50 17.07
N LEU A 396 -6.41 14.11 16.61
CA LEU A 396 -7.67 14.82 16.85
C LEU A 396 -8.09 14.76 18.32
N ILE A 397 -7.90 13.61 18.98
CA ILE A 397 -8.16 13.45 20.43
C ILE A 397 -7.22 14.36 21.25
N LEU A 398 -5.93 14.36 20.92
CA LEU A 398 -4.95 15.20 21.60
C LEU A 398 -5.24 16.69 21.38
N ALA A 399 -5.56 17.07 20.14
CA ALA A 399 -5.92 18.43 19.78
C ALA A 399 -7.20 18.90 20.47
N LEU A 400 -8.20 18.02 20.60
CA LEU A 400 -9.46 18.33 21.27
C LEU A 400 -9.23 18.78 22.71
N GLY A 401 -8.41 18.05 23.48
CA GLY A 401 -8.12 18.40 24.87
C GLY A 401 -7.48 19.79 25.02
N LEU A 402 -6.57 20.15 24.11
CA LEU A 402 -5.93 21.47 24.10
C LEU A 402 -6.87 22.57 23.61
N LEU A 403 -7.78 22.26 22.69
CA LEU A 403 -8.67 23.23 22.08
C LEU A 403 -9.78 23.67 23.04
N VAL A 404 -10.34 22.72 23.80
CA VAL A 404 -11.42 23.04 24.74
C VAL A 404 -10.92 23.98 25.85
N ASP A 405 -9.67 23.83 26.30
CA ASP A 405 -9.08 24.65 27.36
C ASP A 405 -9.14 26.15 27.02
N ASP A 406 -8.74 26.55 25.81
CA ASP A 406 -8.82 27.95 25.36
C ASP A 406 -10.27 28.48 25.36
N ALA A 407 -11.24 27.66 24.97
CA ALA A 407 -12.65 28.03 24.98
C ALA A 407 -13.19 28.18 26.41
N ILE A 408 -12.83 27.25 27.31
CA ILE A 408 -13.19 27.28 28.73
C ILE A 408 -12.62 28.53 29.38
N ILE A 409 -11.30 28.78 29.28
CA ILE A 409 -10.64 29.95 29.87
C ILE A 409 -11.26 31.23 29.34
N ALA A 410 -11.56 31.30 28.04
CA ALA A 410 -12.14 32.50 27.45
C ALA A 410 -13.53 32.81 28.02
N ILE A 411 -14.38 31.79 28.16
CA ILE A 411 -15.74 31.96 28.70
C ILE A 411 -15.71 32.20 30.20
N GLU A 412 -14.87 31.47 30.95
CA GLU A 412 -14.66 31.69 32.39
C GLU A 412 -14.25 33.14 32.65
N MET A 413 -13.25 33.64 31.91
CA MET A 413 -12.81 35.02 32.03
C MET A 413 -13.91 36.02 31.66
N MET A 414 -14.78 35.72 30.69
CA MET A 414 -15.93 36.58 30.38
C MET A 414 -16.94 36.62 31.53
N VAL A 415 -17.27 35.46 32.09
CA VAL A 415 -18.21 35.34 33.22
C VAL A 415 -17.67 36.06 34.46
N VAL A 416 -16.38 35.90 34.77
CA VAL A 416 -15.74 36.57 35.92
C VAL A 416 -15.66 38.09 35.73
N LYS A 417 -15.47 38.57 34.50
CA LYS A 417 -15.32 40.01 34.20
C LYS A 417 -16.66 40.76 34.14
N ILE A 418 -17.78 40.06 34.00
CA ILE A 418 -19.13 40.66 34.05
C ILE A 418 -19.54 40.76 35.53
N PRO A 419 -19.52 41.95 36.16
CA PRO A 419 -19.91 42.06 37.57
C PRO A 419 -21.39 41.68 37.74
N ARG A 420 -21.71 40.93 38.80
CA ARG A 420 -23.04 40.40 39.18
C ARG A 420 -24.19 41.44 39.27
N ARG A 421 -23.95 42.74 39.02
CA ARG A 421 -24.96 43.82 39.07
C ARG A 421 -25.79 44.02 37.79
N CYS A 422 -25.49 43.31 36.69
CA CYS A 422 -26.22 43.42 35.42
C CYS A 422 -26.91 42.11 34.97
N LEU A 423 -27.30 41.22 35.90
CA LEU A 423 -28.00 39.98 35.49
C LEU A 423 -29.48 40.22 35.09
N CYS A 424 -30.05 41.39 35.38
CA CYS A 424 -31.42 41.75 34.95
C CYS A 424 -31.47 42.74 33.77
N VAL A 425 -30.37 43.40 33.42
CA VAL A 425 -30.35 44.38 32.32
C VAL A 425 -29.00 44.27 31.64
N CYS A 426 -28.97 43.72 30.42
CA CYS A 426 -28.08 44.13 29.35
C CYS A 426 -28.38 43.31 28.09
N LEU A 427 -29.36 43.81 27.34
CA LEU A 427 -29.60 43.54 25.92
C LEU A 427 -28.77 44.55 25.07
N GLU A 428 -27.52 44.84 25.45
CA GLU A 428 -26.69 45.87 24.80
C GLU A 428 -25.36 45.32 24.24
N PRO A 429 -25.08 45.45 22.92
CA PRO A 429 -23.94 44.82 22.25
C PRO A 429 -22.54 45.35 22.62
N HIS A 430 -22.43 46.55 23.20
CA HIS A 430 -21.13 47.25 23.30
C HIS A 430 -20.19 46.73 24.39
N ARG A 431 -20.70 46.14 25.50
CA ARG A 431 -19.83 45.70 26.62
C ARG A 431 -19.16 44.34 26.39
N SER A 432 -19.74 43.45 25.59
CA SER A 432 -19.17 42.12 25.32
C SER A 432 -17.86 42.22 24.53
N ALA A 433 -17.73 43.20 23.65
CA ALA A 433 -16.58 43.36 22.75
C ALA A 433 -15.25 43.69 23.47
N ASP A 434 -15.28 44.51 24.53
CA ASP A 434 -14.08 44.90 25.27
C ASP A 434 -13.56 43.79 26.18
N VAL A 435 -14.47 42.98 26.73
CA VAL A 435 -14.08 41.78 27.50
C VAL A 435 -13.40 40.76 26.59
N ILE A 436 -13.95 40.50 25.40
CA ILE A 436 -13.35 39.56 24.43
C ILE A 436 -11.97 40.07 23.96
N ARG A 437 -11.79 41.38 23.75
CA ARG A 437 -10.51 41.98 23.35
C ARG A 437 -9.39 41.70 24.38
N HIS A 438 -9.70 41.81 25.67
CA HIS A 438 -8.73 41.61 26.74
C HIS A 438 -8.36 40.12 26.95
N VAL A 439 -9.34 39.23 26.78
CA VAL A 439 -9.15 37.77 26.82
C VAL A 439 -8.33 37.28 25.62
N GLY A 440 -8.66 37.72 24.40
CA GLY A 440 -7.93 37.34 23.19
C GLY A 440 -6.47 37.81 23.14
N HIS A 441 -6.11 38.87 23.89
CA HIS A 441 -4.73 39.29 24.09
C HIS A 441 -3.98 38.36 25.06
N ARG A 442 -4.64 37.87 26.13
CA ARG A 442 -4.05 36.90 27.07
C ARG A 442 -3.92 35.50 26.49
N CYS A 443 -4.90 34.97 25.75
CA CYS A 443 -4.76 33.69 25.04
C CYS A 443 -3.60 33.73 24.03
N ARG A 444 -3.45 34.83 23.26
CA ARG A 444 -2.27 35.00 22.37
C ARG A 444 -0.94 35.02 23.12
N LEU A 445 -0.87 35.70 24.26
CA LEU A 445 0.32 35.70 25.13
C LEU A 445 0.59 34.34 25.77
N HIS A 446 -0.46 33.57 26.09
CA HIS A 446 -0.32 32.22 26.65
C HIS A 446 0.14 31.22 25.58
N ALA A 447 -0.42 31.27 24.37
CA ALA A 447 0.04 30.49 23.22
C ALA A 447 1.48 30.84 22.81
N GLN A 448 1.88 32.11 22.88
CA GLN A 448 3.27 32.53 22.67
C GLN A 448 4.22 32.05 23.78
N ARG A 449 3.77 32.04 25.04
CA ARG A 449 4.54 31.47 26.16
C ARG A 449 4.68 29.95 26.06
N LEU A 450 3.63 29.23 25.63
CA LEU A 450 3.66 27.78 25.40
C LEU A 450 4.58 27.41 24.23
N ARG A 451 4.57 28.17 23.13
CA ARG A 451 5.55 28.04 22.04
C ARG A 451 6.99 28.35 22.49
N ALA A 452 7.19 29.36 23.34
CA ALA A 452 8.51 29.69 23.89
C ALA A 452 9.01 28.63 24.89
N LEU A 453 8.12 27.98 25.64
CA LEU A 453 8.44 26.88 26.56
C LEU A 453 8.72 25.57 25.82
N HIS A 454 7.98 25.25 24.75
CA HIS A 454 8.29 24.11 23.87
C HIS A 454 9.59 24.33 23.09
N GLY A 455 9.82 25.54 22.56
CA GLY A 455 11.08 25.91 21.90
C GLY A 455 12.29 25.85 22.85
N ARG A 456 12.12 26.26 24.12
CA ARG A 456 13.16 26.11 25.15
C ARG A 456 13.37 24.66 25.56
N ARG A 457 12.35 23.81 25.67
CA ARG A 457 12.53 22.37 25.94
C ARG A 457 13.26 21.67 24.81
N ILE A 458 12.92 21.93 23.54
CA ILE A 458 13.62 21.35 22.39
C ILE A 458 15.09 21.84 22.36
N HIS A 459 15.34 23.14 22.61
CA HIS A 459 16.70 23.67 22.63
C HIS A 459 17.52 23.18 23.83
N GLN A 460 16.90 22.97 24.99
CA GLN A 460 17.55 22.46 26.20
C GLN A 460 17.85 20.96 26.09
N GLN A 461 16.99 20.18 25.42
CA GLN A 461 17.24 18.78 25.08
C GLN A 461 18.37 18.65 24.04
N TYR A 462 18.41 19.53 23.02
CA TYR A 462 19.49 19.57 22.02
C TYR A 462 20.86 20.01 22.61
N VAL A 463 20.85 20.87 23.65
CA VAL A 463 22.07 21.33 24.34
C VAL A 463 22.56 20.31 25.38
N LEU A 464 21.66 19.57 26.03
CA LEU A 464 22.01 18.45 26.91
C LEU A 464 22.58 17.26 26.11
N ASP A 465 22.03 16.97 24.94
CA ASP A 465 22.48 15.88 24.06
C ASP A 465 23.85 16.18 23.40
N ARG A 466 24.13 17.46 23.09
CA ARG A 466 25.48 17.90 22.67
C ARG A 466 26.52 17.89 23.79
N ARG A 467 26.14 18.14 25.04
CA ARG A 467 27.07 18.05 26.19
C ARG A 467 27.42 16.59 26.50
N TYR A 468 26.45 15.66 26.43
CA TYR A 468 26.73 14.22 26.60
C TYR A 468 27.62 13.64 25.49
N ARG A 469 27.51 14.11 24.23
CA ARG A 469 28.43 13.70 23.14
C ARG A 469 29.84 14.30 23.23
N ALA A 470 30.00 15.46 23.87
CA ALA A 470 31.31 16.10 24.00
C ALA A 470 32.17 15.48 25.12
N ASP A 471 31.54 15.04 26.22
CA ASP A 471 32.26 14.44 27.36
C ASP A 471 32.74 13.00 27.10
N CYS A 472 32.20 12.30 26.09
CA CYS A 472 32.67 10.96 25.70
C CYS A 472 33.90 10.95 24.77
N LEU A 473 34.38 12.09 24.27
CA LEU A 473 35.49 12.15 23.30
C LEU A 473 36.83 12.64 23.89
N VAL A 474 36.89 12.94 25.19
CA VAL A 474 38.12 13.40 25.86
C VAL A 474 38.37 12.57 27.12
N GLY A 475 38.91 11.36 26.96
CA GLY A 475 39.21 10.51 28.12
C GLY A 475 39.72 9.11 27.81
N GLY A 476 40.73 8.99 26.96
CA GLY A 476 41.41 7.71 26.77
C GLY A 476 42.40 7.40 27.91
N ARG A 477 42.21 6.29 28.63
CA ARG A 477 43.24 5.26 28.91
C ARG A 477 42.69 4.04 29.67
N ARG A 478 43.20 2.88 29.25
CA ARG A 478 42.85 1.48 29.55
C ARG A 478 43.01 1.06 31.02
N VAL A 479 42.19 0.11 31.49
CA VAL A 479 42.62 -1.09 32.26
C VAL A 479 41.68 -2.28 31.98
N PHE A 480 42.26 -3.47 31.82
CA PHE A 480 41.70 -4.81 31.55
C PHE A 480 41.06 -5.49 32.78
N HIS A 481 39.95 -6.23 32.63
CA HIS A 481 39.84 -7.71 32.77
C HIS A 481 38.37 -8.22 32.66
N PRO A 482 38.13 -9.51 32.30
CA PRO A 482 36.88 -10.02 31.73
C PRO A 482 36.04 -10.87 32.70
N VAL A 483 34.69 -10.85 32.58
CA VAL A 483 33.80 -11.93 33.06
C VAL A 483 32.49 -12.00 32.23
N SER A 484 32.35 -13.10 31.49
CA SER A 484 31.15 -13.96 31.25
C SER A 484 29.71 -13.38 31.32
N GLY A 485 28.98 -13.53 30.21
CA GLY A 485 27.76 -14.39 30.17
C GLY A 485 26.36 -13.75 30.09
N ARG A 486 25.54 -14.31 29.16
CA ARG A 486 24.07 -14.26 28.94
C ARG A 486 23.52 -13.09 28.09
N GLN A 487 23.09 -13.31 26.83
CA GLN A 487 21.82 -13.91 26.34
C GLN A 487 20.54 -13.25 26.84
N ILE A 488 19.66 -12.90 25.88
CA ILE A 488 18.20 -12.58 25.84
C ILE A 488 18.09 -11.48 24.74
N VAL A 489 17.64 -11.67 23.49
CA VAL A 489 16.46 -12.33 22.88
C VAL A 489 15.12 -11.89 23.48
N ALA A 490 14.52 -10.88 22.86
CA ALA A 490 13.11 -10.81 22.47
C ALA A 490 12.96 -9.73 21.40
#